data_AF-A0A378XZB7-F1
#
_entry.id   AF-A0A378XZB7-F1
#
_cell.length_a   1.000
_cell.length_b   1.000
_cell.length_c   1.000
_cell.angle_alpha   90.00
_cell.angle_beta   90.00
_cell.angle_gamma   90.00
#
_symmetry.space_group_name_H-M   'P 1'
#
loop_
_entity.id
_entity.type
_entity.pdbx_description
1 polymer ?
#
loop_
_entity_poly.entity_id
_entity_poly.type
_entity_poly.pdbx_seq_one_letter_code
_entity_poly.pdbx_strand_id
1 'polypeptide(L)'
;MNHLEFRSKAKIGEEVWICDYRYNDVDNKAIRHIPPKKVVVVNNEDLPKNKRVYYSEFHFRELKESGKLSSTVIAPYDNTGYRAYTGVSLNIFYDKEECIKHYLNQCVENLKQFDDAKVKKNTYYSQKIDEINQEIMKLI
;
A
#
# COMPACT_ATOMS: atom_id res chain seq x y z
N MET A 1 -11.42 -7.13 -4.73
CA MET A 1 -10.82 -8.49 -4.76
C MET A 1 -9.32 -8.42 -4.61
N ASN A 2 -8.70 -9.49 -4.11
CA ASN A 2 -7.25 -9.61 -4.06
C ASN A 2 -6.69 -10.28 -5.34
N HIS A 3 -5.37 -10.33 -5.48
CA HIS A 3 -4.70 -10.87 -6.65
C HIS A 3 -4.95 -12.37 -6.85
N LEU A 4 -5.02 -13.17 -5.79
CA LEU A 4 -5.27 -14.61 -5.91
C LEU A 4 -6.64 -14.86 -6.54
N GLU A 5 -7.65 -14.13 -6.08
CA GLU A 5 -9.00 -14.16 -6.65
C GLU A 5 -9.02 -13.66 -8.09
N PHE A 6 -8.33 -12.56 -8.36
CA PHE A 6 -8.29 -11.92 -9.67
C PHE A 6 -7.51 -12.74 -10.71
N ARG A 7 -6.41 -13.39 -10.33
CA ARG A 7 -5.51 -14.11 -11.25
C ARG A 7 -6.23 -15.15 -12.11
N SER A 8 -7.18 -15.88 -11.52
CA SER A 8 -7.97 -16.88 -12.24
C SER A 8 -8.90 -16.31 -13.31
N LYS A 9 -9.17 -15.01 -13.26
CA LYS A 9 -10.11 -14.29 -14.14
C LYS A 9 -9.43 -13.22 -15.00
N ALA A 10 -8.18 -12.88 -14.68
CA ALA A 10 -7.45 -11.79 -15.27
C ALA A 10 -7.29 -12.00 -16.79
N LYS A 11 -7.66 -10.98 -17.55
CA LYS A 11 -7.46 -10.96 -19.01
C LYS A 11 -6.42 -9.90 -19.35
N ILE A 12 -5.41 -10.27 -20.13
CA ILE A 12 -4.43 -9.29 -20.63
C ILE A 12 -5.17 -8.25 -21.49
N GLY A 13 -4.87 -6.97 -21.29
CA GLY A 13 -5.55 -5.85 -21.93
C GLY A 13 -6.80 -5.37 -21.18
N GLU A 14 -7.24 -6.06 -20.13
CA GLU A 14 -8.41 -5.66 -19.35
C GLU A 14 -8.14 -4.41 -18.51
N GLU A 15 -9.11 -3.50 -18.50
CA GLU A 15 -9.10 -2.31 -17.67
C GLU A 15 -9.72 -2.58 -16.31
N VAL A 16 -9.00 -2.26 -15.24
CA VAL A 16 -9.47 -2.38 -13.86
C VAL A 16 -9.07 -1.15 -13.05
N TRP A 17 -9.63 -1.02 -11.87
CA TRP A 17 -9.26 -0.02 -10.88
C TRP A 17 -8.46 -0.66 -9.76
N ILE A 18 -7.42 0.03 -9.31
CA ILE A 18 -6.61 -0.39 -8.17
C ILE A 18 -6.49 0.74 -7.15
N CYS A 19 -6.37 0.37 -5.89
CA CYS A 19 -6.04 1.31 -4.82
C CYS A 19 -5.39 0.57 -3.65
N ASP A 20 -4.62 1.31 -2.86
CA ASP A 20 -3.97 0.78 -1.67
C ASP A 20 -3.40 1.92 -0.82
N TYR A 21 -3.75 2.02 0.45
CA TYR A 21 -3.07 2.92 1.37
C TYR A 21 -2.92 2.29 2.74
N ARG A 22 -1.78 1.63 2.99
CA ARG A 22 -1.58 0.80 4.17
C ARG A 22 -0.27 1.07 4.89
N TYR A 23 -0.34 1.00 6.21
CA TYR A 23 0.79 1.01 7.13
C TYR A 23 0.79 -0.32 7.90
N ASN A 24 1.95 -0.95 8.09
CA ASN A 24 2.11 -1.96 9.15
C ASN A 24 2.48 -1.32 10.48
N ASP A 25 3.12 -0.16 10.41
CA ASP A 25 3.57 0.61 11.55
C ASP A 25 3.46 2.10 11.19
N VAL A 26 2.76 2.83 12.04
CA VAL A 26 2.49 4.27 11.92
C VAL A 26 3.76 5.12 12.05
N ASP A 27 4.82 4.56 12.64
CA ASP A 27 6.11 5.24 12.78
C ASP A 27 6.98 5.13 11.53
N ASN A 28 6.55 4.30 10.59
CA ASN A 28 7.21 4.05 9.33
C ASN A 28 6.41 4.62 8.16
N LYS A 29 7.04 4.67 6.99
CA LYS A 29 6.33 5.02 5.76
C LYS A 29 5.30 3.95 5.42
N ALA A 30 4.22 4.38 4.75
CA ALA A 30 3.26 3.45 4.17
C ALA A 30 3.99 2.39 3.33
N ILE A 31 3.63 1.13 3.53
CA ILE A 31 4.18 0.02 2.74
C ILE A 31 3.76 0.17 1.28
N ARG A 32 2.55 0.72 1.09
CA ARG A 32 2.04 1.06 -0.22
C ARG A 32 1.08 2.24 -0.12
N HIS A 33 1.20 3.12 -1.09
CA HIS A 33 0.30 4.26 -1.28
C HIS A 33 0.05 4.43 -2.79
N ILE A 34 -1.12 3.97 -3.21
CA ILE A 34 -1.65 4.01 -4.56
C ILE A 34 -3.08 4.55 -4.46
N PRO A 35 -3.29 5.84 -4.75
CA PRO A 35 -4.63 6.40 -4.90
C PRO A 35 -5.43 5.63 -5.97
N PRO A 36 -6.78 5.70 -5.94
CA PRO A 36 -7.63 5.06 -6.94
C PRO A 36 -7.17 5.39 -8.36
N LYS A 37 -6.81 4.36 -9.12
CA LYS A 37 -6.14 4.51 -10.41
C LYS A 37 -6.69 3.49 -11.41
N LYS A 38 -7.00 3.96 -12.62
CA LYS A 38 -7.36 3.10 -13.74
C LYS A 38 -6.09 2.51 -14.35
N VAL A 39 -6.07 1.20 -14.49
CA VAL A 39 -4.91 0.46 -15.00
C VAL A 39 -5.34 -0.59 -16.00
N VAL A 40 -4.39 -1.02 -16.81
CA VAL A 40 -4.53 -2.16 -17.72
C VAL A 40 -3.69 -3.32 -17.19
N VAL A 41 -4.23 -4.54 -17.31
CA VAL A 41 -3.50 -5.80 -17.06
C VAL A 41 -2.54 -6.07 -18.23
N VAL A 42 -1.25 -6.20 -17.94
CA VAL A 42 -0.19 -6.35 -18.96
C VAL A 42 0.63 -7.61 -18.68
N ASN A 43 1.01 -8.32 -19.74
CA ASN A 43 1.83 -9.53 -19.61
C ASN A 43 3.23 -9.16 -19.09
N ASN A 44 3.81 -10.00 -18.22
CA ASN A 44 5.18 -9.80 -17.75
C ASN A 44 6.24 -9.96 -18.83
N GLU A 45 5.93 -10.54 -19.99
CA GLU A 45 6.80 -10.52 -21.18
C GLU A 45 7.08 -9.09 -21.68
N ASP A 46 6.16 -8.15 -21.44
CA ASP A 46 6.31 -6.73 -21.81
C ASP A 46 7.09 -5.90 -20.77
N LEU A 47 7.64 -6.55 -19.74
CA LEU A 47 8.48 -5.86 -18.75
C LEU A 47 9.79 -5.38 -19.39
N PRO A 48 10.32 -4.23 -18.95
CA PRO A 48 11.71 -3.88 -19.24
C PRO A 48 12.64 -5.02 -18.79
N LYS A 49 13.66 -5.36 -19.59
CA LYS A 49 14.56 -6.51 -19.35
C LYS A 49 15.21 -6.53 -17.96
N ASN A 50 15.35 -5.38 -17.31
CA ASN A 50 15.94 -5.22 -15.98
C ASN A 50 14.91 -5.28 -14.83
N LYS A 51 13.63 -5.47 -15.13
CA LYS A 51 12.55 -5.55 -14.14
C LYS A 51 12.00 -6.97 -14.07
N ARG A 52 11.58 -7.34 -12.87
CA ARG A 52 10.89 -8.60 -12.60
C ARG A 52 9.75 -8.34 -11.65
N VAL A 53 8.58 -8.89 -11.99
CA VAL A 53 7.44 -8.96 -11.09
C VAL A 53 7.42 -10.38 -10.52
N TYR A 54 7.40 -10.48 -9.20
CA TYR A 54 7.37 -11.76 -8.50
C TYR A 54 5.93 -12.16 -8.19
N TYR A 55 5.70 -13.48 -8.11
CA TYR A 55 4.44 -14.09 -7.67
C TYR A 55 3.20 -13.79 -8.52
N SER A 56 3.38 -13.20 -9.70
CA SER A 56 2.33 -12.91 -10.67
C SER A 56 2.86 -13.13 -12.08
N GLU A 57 1.97 -13.51 -13.01
CA GLU A 57 2.24 -13.64 -14.45
C GLU A 57 1.96 -12.33 -15.21
N PHE A 58 1.36 -11.35 -14.54
CA PHE A 58 1.05 -10.05 -15.11
C PHE A 58 1.43 -8.92 -14.14
N HIS A 59 1.39 -7.71 -14.68
CA HIS A 59 1.53 -6.48 -13.92
C HIS A 59 0.49 -5.45 -14.38
N PHE A 60 0.41 -4.34 -13.66
CA PHE A 60 -0.48 -3.26 -14.00
C PHE A 60 0.30 -2.06 -14.54
N ARG A 61 -0.29 -1.38 -15.51
CA ARG A 61 0.20 -0.09 -16.01
C ARG A 61 -0.95 0.90 -16.02
N GLU A 62 -0.68 2.10 -15.53
CA GLU A 62 -1.67 3.18 -15.50
C GLU A 62 -2.12 3.58 -16.90
N LEU A 63 -3.44 3.64 -17.10
CA LEU A 63 -4.04 4.21 -18.29
C LEU A 63 -4.19 5.72 -18.07
N LYS A 64 -3.34 6.52 -18.72
CA LYS A 64 -3.40 7.98 -18.64
C LYS A 64 -4.62 8.51 -19.39
N GLU A 65 -5.04 9.74 -19.08
CA GLU A 65 -6.14 10.42 -19.78
C GLU A 65 -5.94 10.48 -21.30
N SER A 66 -4.68 10.57 -21.76
CA SER A 66 -4.33 10.49 -23.19
C SER A 66 -4.58 9.14 -23.87
N GLY A 67 -5.03 8.11 -23.14
CA GLY A 67 -5.15 6.72 -23.61
C GLY A 67 -3.83 5.94 -23.65
N LYS A 68 -2.68 6.58 -23.34
CA LYS A 68 -1.37 5.92 -23.30
C LYS A 68 -1.11 5.23 -21.95
N LEU A 69 -0.45 4.08 -22.01
CA LEU A 69 0.03 3.39 -20.81
C LEU A 69 1.27 4.07 -20.23
N SER A 70 1.26 4.33 -18.92
CA SER A 70 2.44 4.79 -18.18
C SER A 70 3.57 3.76 -18.22
N SER A 71 4.83 4.19 -18.24
CA SER A 71 6.00 3.29 -18.12
C SER A 71 6.19 2.72 -16.71
N THR A 72 5.46 3.25 -15.72
CA THR A 72 5.47 2.75 -14.35
C THR A 72 4.84 1.36 -14.29
N VAL A 73 5.63 0.39 -13.83
CA VAL A 73 5.17 -0.98 -13.54
C VAL A 73 4.62 -0.99 -12.13
N ILE A 74 3.37 -1.45 -11.98
CA ILE A 74 2.73 -1.63 -10.69
C ILE A 74 2.57 -3.13 -10.46
N ALA A 75 3.28 -3.66 -9.47
CA ALA A 75 3.23 -5.09 -9.13
C ALA A 75 1.96 -5.41 -8.32
N PRO A 76 1.31 -6.57 -8.57
CA PRO A 76 0.12 -6.96 -7.82
C PRO A 76 0.36 -7.23 -6.34
N TYR A 77 1.60 -7.46 -5.93
CA TYR A 77 2.00 -7.68 -4.54
C TYR A 77 2.93 -6.60 -4.05
N ASP A 78 2.86 -6.26 -2.76
CA ASP A 78 3.84 -5.38 -2.13
C ASP A 78 5.24 -5.97 -2.09
N ASN A 79 6.22 -5.07 -1.99
CA ASN A 79 7.63 -5.40 -1.86
C ASN A 79 8.00 -5.32 -0.38
N THR A 80 7.70 -6.37 0.37
CA THR A 80 8.12 -6.54 1.78
C THR A 80 9.65 -6.47 2.00
N GLY A 81 10.44 -6.41 0.93
CA GLY A 81 11.90 -6.48 0.98
C GLY A 81 12.43 -7.91 1.19
N TYR A 82 11.56 -8.90 1.46
CA TYR A 82 11.96 -10.28 1.70
C TYR A 82 11.44 -11.23 0.62
N ARG A 83 12.35 -11.77 -0.20
CA ARG A 83 12.05 -12.57 -1.40
C ARG A 83 11.45 -13.96 -1.14
N ALA A 84 11.24 -14.36 0.11
CA ALA A 84 10.56 -15.62 0.42
C ALA A 84 9.06 -15.43 0.71
N TYR A 85 8.61 -14.18 0.91
CA TYR A 85 7.22 -13.88 1.24
C TYR A 85 6.58 -13.06 0.14
N THR A 86 5.42 -13.49 -0.32
CA THR A 86 4.67 -12.84 -1.40
C THR A 86 4.23 -11.43 -1.04
N GLY A 87 4.25 -11.05 0.25
CA GLY A 87 3.69 -9.79 0.70
C GLY A 87 2.18 -9.76 0.60
N VAL A 88 1.59 -8.59 0.82
CA VAL A 88 0.15 -8.42 0.72
C VAL A 88 -0.23 -7.99 -0.69
N SER A 89 -1.31 -8.59 -1.19
CA SER A 89 -1.89 -8.22 -2.47
C SER A 89 -2.37 -6.78 -2.47
N LEU A 90 -2.27 -6.16 -3.65
CA LEU A 90 -3.00 -4.97 -4.06
C LEU A 90 -4.51 -5.23 -4.08
N ASN A 91 -5.32 -4.20 -3.83
CA ASN A 91 -6.76 -4.27 -4.02
C ASN A 91 -7.13 -3.94 -5.47
N ILE A 92 -7.94 -4.80 -6.09
CA ILE A 92 -8.35 -4.72 -7.49
C ILE A 92 -9.88 -4.69 -7.55
N PHE A 93 -10.43 -3.85 -8.43
CA PHE A 93 -11.86 -3.60 -8.58
C PHE A 93 -12.20 -3.44 -10.07
N TYR A 94 -13.38 -3.90 -10.48
CA TYR A 94 -13.91 -3.59 -11.81
C TYR A 94 -14.58 -2.22 -11.82
N ASP A 95 -15.17 -1.83 -10.69
CA ASP A 95 -15.88 -0.58 -10.53
C ASP A 95 -15.03 0.51 -9.87
N LYS A 96 -15.22 1.76 -10.33
CA LYS A 96 -14.50 2.94 -9.83
C LYS A 96 -15.00 3.35 -8.44
N GLU A 97 -16.30 3.35 -8.24
CA GLU A 97 -16.92 3.80 -6.99
C GLU A 97 -16.56 2.86 -5.83
N GLU A 98 -16.56 1.55 -6.07
CA GLU A 98 -16.08 0.55 -5.11
C GLU A 98 -14.61 0.77 -4.73
N CYS A 99 -13.75 1.05 -5.73
CA CYS A 99 -12.34 1.34 -5.51
C CYS A 99 -12.13 2.59 -4.65
N ILE A 100 -12.86 3.67 -4.96
CA ILE A 100 -12.82 4.92 -4.19
C ILE A 100 -13.33 4.69 -2.77
N LYS A 101 -14.47 4.01 -2.61
CA LYS A 101 -15.05 3.70 -1.30
C LYS A 101 -14.07 2.90 -0.43
N HIS A 102 -13.42 1.89 -1.01
CA HIS A 102 -12.42 1.11 -0.30
C HIS A 102 -11.22 1.96 0.13
N TYR A 103 -10.71 2.81 -0.76
CA TYR A 103 -9.60 3.71 -0.45
C TYR A 103 -9.94 4.71 0.65
N LEU A 104 -11.15 5.28 0.63
CA LEU A 104 -11.62 6.18 1.69
C LEU A 104 -11.68 5.48 3.05
N ASN A 105 -12.14 4.23 3.09
CA ASN A 105 -12.11 3.45 4.33
C ASN A 105 -10.68 3.27 4.85
N GLN A 106 -9.71 2.96 3.97
CA GLN A 106 -8.29 2.88 4.37
C GLN A 106 -7.76 4.22 4.89
N CYS A 107 -8.15 5.35 4.30
CA CYS A 107 -7.79 6.68 4.82
C CYS A 107 -8.33 6.90 6.24
N VAL A 108 -9.59 6.52 6.50
CA VAL A 108 -10.22 6.66 7.82
C VAL A 108 -9.57 5.73 8.84
N GLU A 109 -9.27 4.50 8.47
CA GLU A 109 -8.55 3.53 9.31
C GLU A 109 -7.14 4.04 9.66
N ASN A 110 -6.40 4.55 8.68
CA ASN A 110 -5.10 5.14 8.91
C ASN A 110 -5.19 6.36 9.83
N LEU A 111 -6.15 7.26 9.60
CA LEU A 111 -6.36 8.43 10.47
C LEU A 111 -6.55 8.00 11.93
N LYS A 112 -7.42 7.02 12.17
CA LYS A 112 -7.66 6.47 13.50
C LYS A 112 -6.37 5.89 14.12
N GLN A 113 -5.60 5.11 13.35
CA GLN A 113 -4.34 4.54 13.84
C GLN A 113 -3.34 5.62 14.25
N PHE A 114 -3.23 6.70 13.48
CA PHE A 114 -2.33 7.82 13.78
C PHE A 114 -2.80 8.63 15.00
N ASP A 115 -4.11 8.85 15.15
CA ASP A 115 -4.68 9.52 16.33
C ASP A 115 -4.42 8.70 17.61
N ASP A 116 -4.66 7.39 17.56
CA ASP A 116 -4.38 6.49 18.69
C ASP A 116 -2.88 6.48 19.04
N ALA A 117 -2.01 6.46 18.01
CA ALA A 117 -0.57 6.48 18.20
C ALA A 117 -0.07 7.79 18.82
N LYS A 118 -0.64 8.92 18.40
CA LYS A 118 -0.35 10.24 18.97
C LYS A 118 -0.64 10.28 20.46
N VAL A 119 -1.80 9.76 20.88
CA VAL A 119 -2.16 9.68 22.31
C VAL A 119 -1.16 8.82 23.07
N LYS A 120 -0.89 7.60 22.59
CA LYS A 120 0.06 6.67 23.22
C LYS A 120 1.47 7.25 23.36
N LYS A 121 1.98 7.89 22.31
CA LYS A 121 3.31 8.52 22.32
C LYS A 121 3.38 9.69 23.29
N ASN A 122 2.36 10.53 23.34
CA ASN A 122 2.32 11.62 24.31
C ASN A 122 2.35 11.09 25.75
N THR A 123 1.53 10.07 26.06
CA THR A 123 1.56 9.44 27.39
C THR A 123 2.94 8.87 27.72
N TYR A 124 3.56 8.16 26.78
CA TYR A 124 4.91 7.62 26.96
C TYR A 124 5.95 8.71 27.24
N TYR A 125 5.94 9.80 26.46
CA TYR A 125 6.88 10.90 26.65
C TYR A 125 6.66 11.64 27.97
N SER A 126 5.40 11.86 28.38
CA SER A 126 5.10 12.42 29.70
C SER A 126 5.70 11.56 30.82
N GLN A 127 5.50 10.24 30.77
CA GLN A 127 6.06 9.31 31.76
C GLN A 127 7.59 9.36 31.79
N LYS A 128 8.24 9.41 30.62
CA LYS A 128 9.71 9.50 30.55
C LYS A 128 10.28 10.81 31.08
N ILE A 129 9.58 11.92 30.86
CA ILE A 129 9.96 13.21 31.44
C ILE A 129 9.88 13.13 32.97
N ASP A 130 8.81 12.55 33.52
CA ASP A 130 8.64 12.39 34.97
C ASP A 130 9.73 11.51 35.59
N GLU A 131 10.05 10.37 34.97
CA GLU A 131 11.16 9.49 35.38
C GLU A 131 12.49 10.26 35.43
N ILE A 132 12.82 11.03 34.39
CA ILE A 132 14.05 11.83 34.32
C ILE A 132 14.08 12.89 35.42
N ASN A 133 12.95 13.58 35.66
CA ASN A 133 12.86 14.58 36.73
C ASN A 133 13.09 13.97 38.12
N GLN A 134 12.60 12.76 38.37
CA GLN A 134 12.87 12.05 39.62
C GLN A 134 14.36 11.72 39.77
N GLU A 135 15.04 11.31 38.70
CA GLU A 135 16.49 11.08 38.73
C GLU A 135 17.26 12.36 39.02
N ILE A 136 16.87 13.48 38.42
CA ILE A 136 17.48 14.80 38.70
C ILE A 136 17.31 15.16 40.19
N MET A 137 16.09 15.03 40.73
CA MET A 137 15.78 15.37 42.13
C MET A 137 16.49 14.47 43.15
N LYS A 138 16.94 13.26 42.78
CA LYS A 138 17.76 12.41 43.67
C LYS A 138 19.20 12.89 43.78
N LEU A 139 19.67 13.68 42.81
CA LEU A 139 21.06 14.14 42.69
C LEU A 139 21.25 15.60 43.11
N ILE A 140 20.17 16.32 43.37
CA ILE A 140 20.15 17.69 43.91
C ILE A 140 19.73 17.63 45.37
#